data_AF-A0AA35TTS8-F1
#
_entry.id   AF-A0AA35TTS8-F1
#
_cell.length_a   1.000
_cell.length_b   1.000
_cell.length_c   1.000
_cell.angle_alpha   90.00
_cell.angle_beta   90.00
_cell.angle_gamma   90.00
#
_symmetry.space_group_name_H-M   'P 1'
#
loop_
_entity.id
_entity.type
_entity.pdbx_description
1 polymer ?
#
loop_
_entity_poly.entity_id
_entity_poly.type
_entity_poly.pdbx_seq_one_letter_code
_entity_poly.pdbx_strand_id
1 'polypeptide(L)'
;MHPLWEYPAHPRSKVYTLMNFDLIAPVPSTPIRVGGVLELTHPPLPSSSRGGEGRCNGVVLWMDYQLTDQITTTTGLMTAPGGPNERLCWDSTSKQAVHFLSPDSALGTSHLHKLNYVSEFNTTSGELRFSFTAS
;
A
#
# COMPACT_ATOMS: atom_id res chain seq x y z
N MET A 1 9.41 -5.07 7.14
CA MET A 1 9.32 -3.59 7.15
C MET A 1 10.62 -3.01 6.64
N HIS A 2 10.58 -1.96 5.81
CA HIS A 2 11.74 -1.36 5.12
C HIS A 2 11.70 0.17 5.19
N PRO A 3 12.85 0.87 5.27
CA PRO A 3 12.92 2.34 5.19
C PRO A 3 12.80 2.79 3.72
N LEU A 4 11.59 3.06 3.23
CA LEU A 4 11.38 3.27 1.79
C LEU A 4 11.96 4.57 1.24
N TRP A 5 12.36 5.51 2.10
CA TRP A 5 13.05 6.72 1.68
C TRP A 5 14.41 6.42 1.00
N GLU A 6 15.02 5.26 1.28
CA GLU A 6 16.27 4.78 0.65
C GLU A 6 16.05 4.13 -0.72
N TYR A 7 14.80 3.78 -1.07
CA TYR A 7 14.47 3.01 -2.27
C TYR A 7 13.58 3.83 -3.22
N PRO A 8 14.14 4.38 -4.32
CA PRO A 8 13.36 5.08 -5.33
C PRO A 8 12.24 4.17 -5.89
N ALA A 9 11.00 4.66 -5.87
CA ALA A 9 9.83 3.93 -6.35
C ALA A 9 8.85 4.89 -7.04
N HIS A 10 8.02 4.33 -7.93
CA HIS A 10 6.96 5.03 -8.65
C HIS A 10 5.61 4.35 -8.37
N PRO A 11 4.52 5.10 -8.28
CA PRO A 11 3.19 4.55 -8.03
C PRO A 11 2.67 3.76 -9.24
N ARG A 12 2.04 2.61 -8.98
CA ARG A 12 1.22 1.87 -9.96
C ARG A 12 -0.28 2.14 -9.81
N SER A 13 -0.67 2.78 -8.70
CA SER A 13 -2.05 3.12 -8.37
C SER A 13 -2.12 4.42 -7.56
N LYS A 14 -3.33 4.91 -7.37
CA LYS A 14 -3.62 5.85 -6.27
C LYS A 14 -3.46 5.17 -4.90
N VAL A 15 -3.52 5.97 -3.83
CA VAL A 15 -3.59 5.51 -2.44
C VAL A 15 -4.99 4.92 -2.16
N TYR A 16 -5.04 3.84 -1.37
CA TYR A 16 -6.28 3.22 -0.90
C TYR A 16 -6.25 3.05 0.61
N THR A 17 -7.38 3.35 1.26
CA THR A 17 -7.61 3.03 2.67
C THR A 17 -8.09 1.58 2.77
N LEU A 18 -7.28 0.71 3.36
CA LEU A 18 -7.64 -0.71 3.54
C LEU A 18 -8.43 -0.96 4.83
N MET A 19 -8.19 -0.15 5.87
CA MET A 19 -8.88 -0.17 7.14
C MET A 19 -8.95 1.24 7.73
N ASN A 20 -9.98 1.48 8.54
CA ASN A 20 -10.13 2.70 9.32
C ASN A 20 -10.42 2.33 10.78
N PHE A 21 -9.71 2.96 11.71
CA PHE A 21 -9.88 2.73 13.15
C PHE A 21 -10.34 4.01 13.81
N ASP A 22 -11.48 3.96 14.50
CA ASP A 22 -11.90 5.04 15.37
C ASP A 22 -11.19 4.87 16.73
N LEU A 23 -10.27 5.79 17.04
CA LEU A 23 -9.50 5.78 18.27
C LEU A 23 -10.26 6.36 19.48
N ILE A 24 -11.44 6.95 19.26
CA ILE A 24 -12.32 7.48 20.30
C ILE A 24 -13.29 6.39 20.78
N ALA A 25 -13.73 5.53 19.86
CA ALA A 25 -14.59 4.39 20.19
C ALA A 25 -13.82 3.26 20.90
N PRO A 26 -14.49 2.46 21.74
CA PRO A 26 -13.90 1.23 22.27
C PRO A 26 -13.51 0.26 21.15
N VAL A 27 -12.40 -0.46 21.33
CA VAL A 27 -11.99 -1.51 20.40
C VAL A 27 -13.09 -2.58 20.34
N PRO A 28 -13.56 -2.98 19.14
CA PRO A 28 -14.60 -3.99 19.01
C PRO A 28 -14.19 -5.33 19.64
N SER A 29 -15.17 -6.09 20.16
CA SER A 29 -14.90 -7.42 20.72
C SER A 29 -14.70 -8.50 19.65
N THR A 30 -15.05 -8.22 18.40
CA THR A 30 -14.93 -9.15 17.27
C THR A 30 -13.85 -8.69 16.29
N PRO A 31 -13.08 -9.62 15.67
CA PRO A 31 -12.13 -9.29 14.62
C PRO A 31 -12.80 -8.52 13.48
N ILE A 32 -12.10 -7.53 12.95
CA ILE A 32 -12.55 -6.72 11.82
C ILE A 32 -11.94 -7.29 10.56
N ARG A 33 -12.76 -7.60 9.55
CA ARG A 33 -12.30 -8.11 8.26
C ARG A 33 -12.87 -7.28 7.12
N VAL A 34 -11.99 -6.77 6.26
CA VAL A 34 -12.33 -5.94 5.10
C VAL A 34 -11.68 -6.56 3.88
N GLY A 35 -12.37 -6.55 2.74
CA GLY A 35 -11.80 -6.99 1.48
C GLY A 35 -12.29 -6.12 0.33
N GLY A 36 -11.53 -6.11 -0.75
CA GLY A 36 -11.86 -5.32 -1.92
C GLY A 36 -10.87 -5.52 -3.06
N VAL A 37 -10.92 -4.60 -4.02
CA VAL A 37 -10.09 -4.62 -5.22
C VAL A 37 -9.31 -3.31 -5.31
N LEU A 38 -8.01 -3.41 -5.56
CA LEU A 38 -7.11 -2.31 -5.84
C LEU A 38 -6.87 -2.25 -7.35
N GLU A 39 -7.25 -1.14 -7.96
CA GLU A 39 -7.01 -0.90 -9.40
C GLU A 39 -5.62 -0.29 -9.59
N LEU A 40 -4.83 -0.90 -10.47
CA LEU A 40 -3.51 -0.43 -10.90
C LEU A 40 -3.69 0.56 -12.07
N THR A 41 -4.01 1.80 -11.72
CA THR A 41 -4.48 2.83 -12.66
C THR A 41 -3.39 3.48 -13.50
N HIS A 42 -2.12 3.33 -13.13
CA HIS A 42 -1.02 3.98 -13.84
C HIS A 42 -0.41 3.04 -14.89
N PRO A 43 -0.13 3.49 -16.13
CA PRO A 43 0.48 2.65 -17.16
C PRO A 43 1.94 2.35 -16.82
N PRO A 44 2.49 1.20 -17.23
CA PRO A 44 3.90 0.86 -17.00
C PRO A 44 4.81 1.95 -17.58
N LEU A 45 5.91 2.25 -16.88
CA LEU A 45 6.94 3.14 -17.42
C LEU A 45 7.55 2.54 -18.71
N PRO A 46 7.85 3.37 -19.72
CA PRO A 46 8.45 2.90 -20.96
C PRO A 46 9.83 2.26 -20.71
N SER A 47 10.15 1.23 -21.49
CA SER A 47 11.34 0.36 -21.36
C SER A 47 12.70 1.06 -21.47
N SER A 48 12.73 2.36 -21.75
CA SER A 48 13.96 3.18 -21.84
C SER A 48 14.55 3.56 -20.48
N SER A 49 13.78 3.45 -19.39
CA SER A 49 14.31 3.56 -18.02
C SER A 49 14.97 2.23 -17.62
N ARG A 50 16.25 2.27 -17.19
CA ARG A 50 16.99 1.10 -16.68
C ARG A 50 16.22 0.41 -15.54
N GLY A 51 15.39 -0.58 -15.86
CA GLY A 51 14.65 -1.35 -14.86
C GLY A 51 13.33 -1.93 -15.34
N GLY A 52 13.36 -2.81 -16.35
CA GLY A 52 12.23 -3.69 -16.70
C GLY A 52 10.95 -3.01 -17.20
N GLU A 53 10.04 -3.78 -17.76
CA GLU A 53 8.65 -3.35 -17.99
C GLU A 53 8.05 -2.86 -16.67
N GLY A 54 7.29 -1.75 -16.68
CA GLY A 54 6.70 -1.09 -15.50
C GLY A 54 5.73 -1.95 -14.68
N ARG A 55 6.27 -2.99 -14.06
CA ARG A 55 5.60 -4.02 -13.28
C ARG A 55 5.21 -3.49 -11.90
N CYS A 56 4.18 -4.07 -11.28
CA CYS A 56 3.90 -3.85 -9.87
C CYS A 56 4.73 -4.85 -9.03
N ASN A 57 5.80 -4.36 -8.39
CA ASN A 57 6.72 -5.21 -7.63
C ASN A 57 6.22 -5.56 -6.23
N GLY A 58 5.32 -4.76 -5.68
CA GLY A 58 4.83 -4.94 -4.32
C GLY A 58 3.80 -3.91 -3.92
N VAL A 59 3.11 -4.22 -2.82
CA VAL A 59 2.18 -3.32 -2.15
C VAL A 59 2.88 -2.74 -0.92
N VAL A 60 2.82 -1.42 -0.77
CA VAL A 60 3.33 -0.73 0.41
C VAL A 60 2.16 -0.37 1.32
N LEU A 61 2.37 -0.57 2.61
CA LEU A 61 1.42 -0.33 3.69
C LEU A 61 2.05 0.63 4.71
N TRP A 62 1.25 1.60 5.15
CA TRP A 62 1.58 2.53 6.22
C TRP A 62 0.31 2.92 6.97
N MET A 63 0.45 3.71 8.04
CA MET A 63 -0.67 4.27 8.79
C MET A 63 -0.64 5.78 8.77
N ASP A 64 -1.83 6.36 8.63
CA ASP A 64 -2.10 7.78 8.82
C ASP A 64 -2.90 7.94 10.11
N TYR A 65 -2.54 8.92 10.92
CA TYR A 65 -3.16 9.21 12.22
C TYR A 65 -3.73 10.62 12.20
N GLN A 66 -5.04 10.72 12.35
CA GLN A 66 -5.72 11.99 12.56
C GLN A 66 -5.59 12.38 14.03
N LEU A 67 -4.78 13.39 14.32
CA LEU A 67 -4.55 13.87 15.69
C LEU A 67 -5.62 14.87 16.11
N THR A 68 -6.10 15.67 15.16
CA THR A 68 -7.21 16.62 15.29
C THR A 68 -7.97 16.70 13.96
N ASP A 69 -9.08 17.44 13.92
CA ASP A 69 -9.85 17.64 12.67
C ASP A 69 -9.05 18.29 11.54
N GLN A 70 -7.92 18.94 11.86
CA GLN A 70 -7.09 19.70 10.93
C GLN A 70 -5.68 19.11 10.74
N ILE A 71 -5.27 18.17 11.60
CA ILE A 71 -3.90 17.65 11.63
C ILE A 71 -3.91 16.14 11.48
N THR A 72 -3.34 15.69 10.36
CA THR A 72 -3.05 14.28 10.09
C THR A 72 -1.54 14.11 9.98
N THR A 73 -1.00 13.13 10.70
CA THR A 73 0.40 12.70 10.57
C THR A 73 0.46 11.37 9.84
N THR A 74 1.49 11.16 9.02
CA THR A 74 1.71 9.90 8.30
C THR A 74 2.98 9.22 8.74
N THR A 75 3.01 7.89 8.69
CA THR A 75 4.22 7.05 8.87
C THR A 75 4.79 6.55 7.55
N GLY A 76 4.22 7.02 6.43
CA GLY A 76 4.55 6.53 5.11
C GLY A 76 4.64 7.64 4.11
N LEU A 77 3.65 7.73 3.24
CA LEU A 77 3.73 8.56 2.05
C LEU A 77 3.46 10.03 2.42
N MET A 78 4.48 10.89 2.28
CA MET A 78 4.41 12.31 2.68
C MET A 78 3.54 13.14 1.74
N THR A 79 3.55 12.79 0.46
CA THR A 79 2.77 13.47 -0.58
C THR A 79 2.12 12.42 -1.47
N ALA A 80 0.81 12.53 -1.66
CA ALA A 80 0.11 11.68 -2.62
C ALA A 80 0.66 11.94 -4.04
N PRO A 81 0.91 10.90 -4.84
CA PRO A 81 1.45 11.09 -6.18
C PRO A 81 0.46 11.86 -7.05
N GLY A 82 0.95 12.94 -7.66
CA GLY A 82 0.27 13.71 -8.69
C GLY A 82 0.29 13.04 -10.07
N GLY A 83 1.09 11.98 -10.27
CA GLY A 83 1.11 11.24 -11.53
C GLY A 83 1.97 9.97 -11.54
N PRO A 84 1.92 9.20 -12.65
CA PRO A 84 2.60 7.90 -12.79
C PRO A 84 4.14 7.99 -12.77
N ASN A 85 4.69 9.14 -13.13
CA ASN A 85 6.14 9.36 -13.23
C ASN A 85 6.70 10.10 -12.00
N GLU A 86 5.85 10.40 -11.02
CA GLU A 86 6.31 11.08 -9.81
C GLU A 86 6.97 10.08 -8.86
N ARG A 87 8.11 10.47 -8.31
CA ARG A 87 8.82 9.66 -7.32
C ARG A 87 8.07 9.73 -5.99
N LEU A 88 7.87 8.57 -5.37
CA LEU A 88 7.27 8.49 -4.05
C LEU A 88 8.22 9.06 -2.98
N CYS A 89 7.70 9.99 -2.18
CA CYS A 89 8.40 10.61 -1.06
C CYS A 89 7.90 9.98 0.25
N TRP A 90 8.75 9.21 0.91
CA TRP A 90 8.44 8.49 2.14
C TRP A 90 8.98 9.22 3.37
N ASP A 91 8.28 9.09 4.49
CA ASP A 91 8.76 9.49 5.80
C ASP A 91 10.09 8.79 6.11
N SER A 92 11.09 9.58 6.47
CA SER A 92 12.43 9.08 6.80
C SER A 92 12.54 8.53 8.21
N THR A 93 11.56 8.81 9.08
CA THR A 93 11.60 8.42 10.49
C THR A 93 10.98 7.05 10.75
N SER A 94 10.12 6.57 9.84
CA SER A 94 9.41 5.30 9.95
C SER A 94 9.88 4.26 8.93
N LYS A 95 9.67 2.99 9.27
CA LYS A 95 9.76 1.88 8.32
C LYS A 95 8.36 1.52 7.85
N GLN A 96 8.19 1.28 6.56
CA GLN A 96 6.91 0.90 5.97
C GLN A 96 6.84 -0.62 5.79
N ALA A 97 5.62 -1.16 5.81
CA ALA A 97 5.40 -2.56 5.49
C ALA A 97 5.34 -2.74 3.97
N VAL A 98 5.99 -3.79 3.46
CA VAL A 98 6.06 -4.08 2.02
C VAL A 98 5.67 -5.53 1.82
N HIS A 99 4.69 -5.78 0.97
CA HIS A 99 4.31 -7.10 0.50
C HIS A 99 4.78 -7.26 -0.94
N PHE A 100 5.81 -8.05 -1.17
CA PHE A 100 6.34 -8.31 -2.51
C PHE A 100 5.41 -9.27 -3.26
N LEU A 101 5.03 -8.89 -4.48
CA LEU A 101 4.25 -9.75 -5.36
C LEU A 101 5.18 -10.73 -6.05
N SER A 102 4.86 -12.03 -6.02
CA SER A 102 5.72 -13.07 -6.59
C SER A 102 5.89 -12.89 -8.11
N PRO A 103 7.10 -13.12 -8.65
CA PRO A 103 7.35 -13.23 -10.08
C PRO A 103 6.43 -14.23 -10.78
N ASP A 104 6.12 -15.33 -10.08
CA ASP A 104 5.64 -16.61 -10.61
C ASP A 104 4.11 -16.82 -10.54
N SER A 105 3.34 -15.80 -10.17
CA SER A 105 1.89 -15.87 -10.42
C SER A 105 1.71 -16.05 -11.93
N ALA A 106 1.00 -17.09 -12.36
CA ALA A 106 0.92 -17.58 -13.76
C ALA A 106 0.57 -16.51 -14.83
N LEU A 107 0.15 -15.32 -14.40
CA LEU A 107 0.07 -14.10 -15.17
C LEU A 107 1.24 -13.22 -14.77
N GLY A 108 2.26 -13.10 -15.63
CA GLY A 108 3.32 -12.12 -15.44
C GLY A 108 2.70 -10.77 -15.02
N THR A 109 3.17 -10.21 -13.92
CA THR A 109 2.61 -8.99 -13.29
C THR A 109 2.78 -7.72 -14.14
N SER A 110 3.36 -7.84 -15.34
CA SER A 110 3.34 -6.83 -16.39
C SER A 110 1.93 -6.51 -16.90
N HIS A 111 0.99 -7.46 -16.82
CA HIS A 111 -0.43 -7.27 -17.21
C HIS A 111 -1.39 -7.17 -16.02
N LEU A 112 -0.87 -7.06 -14.79
CA LEU A 112 -1.74 -6.95 -13.62
C LEU A 112 -2.42 -5.58 -13.65
N HIS A 113 -3.74 -5.57 -13.77
CA HIS A 113 -4.56 -4.36 -13.71
C HIS A 113 -5.30 -4.22 -12.38
N LYS A 114 -5.49 -5.33 -11.66
CA LYS A 114 -6.27 -5.40 -10.43
C LYS A 114 -5.62 -6.34 -9.42
N LEU A 115 -5.76 -6.02 -8.15
CA LEU A 115 -5.29 -6.83 -7.04
C LEU A 115 -6.42 -6.96 -6.01
N ASN A 116 -6.87 -8.17 -5.74
CA ASN A 116 -7.77 -8.41 -4.61
C ASN A 116 -6.98 -8.27 -3.31
N TYR A 117 -7.61 -7.70 -2.30
CA TYR A 117 -7.05 -7.66 -0.96
C TYR A 117 -8.05 -8.17 0.07
N VAL A 118 -7.50 -8.76 1.13
CA VAL A 118 -8.21 -9.04 2.38
C VAL A 118 -7.33 -8.53 3.51
N SER A 119 -7.93 -7.77 4.41
CA SER A 119 -7.29 -7.21 5.59
C SER A 119 -8.08 -7.67 6.82
N GLU A 120 -7.38 -8.13 7.86
CA GLU A 120 -7.98 -8.60 9.09
C GLU A 120 -7.26 -8.01 10.31
N PHE A 121 -8.03 -7.46 11.26
CA PHE A 121 -7.55 -6.96 12.54
C PHE A 121 -8.08 -7.85 13.65
N ASN A 122 -7.18 -8.52 14.35
CA ASN A 122 -7.50 -9.31 15.53
C ASN A 122 -7.58 -8.38 16.74
N THR A 123 -8.79 -8.18 17.27
CA THR A 123 -9.04 -7.26 18.37
C THR A 123 -8.51 -7.74 19.72
N THR A 124 -8.20 -9.03 19.86
CA THR A 124 -7.64 -9.61 21.08
C THR A 124 -6.11 -9.52 21.11
N SER A 125 -5.44 -9.81 19.98
CA SER A 125 -3.98 -9.79 19.90
C SER A 125 -3.41 -8.46 19.39
N GLY A 126 -4.22 -7.61 18.78
CA GLY A 126 -3.77 -6.40 18.07
C GLY A 126 -3.08 -6.70 16.74
N GLU A 127 -3.09 -7.94 16.27
CA GLU A 127 -2.41 -8.34 15.03
C GLU A 127 -3.20 -7.87 13.80
N LEU A 128 -2.49 -7.26 12.84
CA LEU A 128 -2.99 -6.94 11.51
C LEU A 128 -2.45 -7.92 10.48
N ARG A 129 -3.36 -8.55 9.73
CA ARG A 129 -3.04 -9.47 8.64
C ARG A 129 -3.52 -8.90 7.32
N PHE A 130 -2.67 -8.98 6.30
CA PHE A 130 -2.96 -8.54 4.95
C PHE A 130 -2.65 -9.66 3.98
N SER A 131 -3.58 -9.91 3.05
CA SER A 131 -3.41 -10.85 1.95
C SER A 131 -3.74 -10.14 0.64
N PHE A 132 -2.89 -10.34 -0.36
CA PHE A 132 -3.02 -9.76 -1.68
C PHE A 132 -2.94 -10.87 -2.73
N THR A 133 -3.89 -10.90 -3.65
CA THR A 133 -3.92 -11.88 -4.73
C THR A 133 -4.22 -11.21 -6.06
N ALA A 134 -3.49 -11.63 -7.11
CA ALA A 134 -3.77 -11.18 -8.46
C ALA A 134 -5.17 -11.64 -8.89
N SER A 135 -5.90 -10.74 -9.58
CA SER A 135 -7.20 -11.03 -10.20
C SER A 135 -7.05 -11.33 -11.68
#